data_AF-A0A974H2K0-F1
#
_entry.id   AF-A0A974H2K0-F1
#
_cell.length_a   1.000
_cell.length_b   1.000
_cell.length_c   1.000
_cell.angle_alpha   90.00
_cell.angle_beta   90.00
_cell.angle_gamma   90.00
#
_symmetry.space_group_name_H-M   'P 1'
#
loop_
_entity.id
_entity.type
_entity.pdbx_description
1 polymer ?
#
loop_
_entity_poly.entity_id
_entity_poly.type
_entity_poly.pdbx_seq_one_letter_code
_entity_poly.pdbx_strand_id
1 'polypeptide(L)'
;SQHFVSFLEMCLKKDPLERGSAEELLQHPFITQLPPKKIIRAELEEHLLTLQNCPAKKGLKGVALCTLRQLRCACTQTSAEQEAALQMALE
;
A
#
# COMPACT_ATOMS: atom_id res chain seq x y z
N SER A 1 -12.44 -4.15 -16.12
CA SER A 1 -13.32 -3.14 -15.51
C SER A 1 -13.77 -2.18 -16.60
N GLN A 2 -15.08 -2.05 -16.84
CA GLN A 2 -15.62 -1.16 -17.88
C GLN A 2 -15.36 0.32 -17.54
N HIS A 3 -15.44 0.70 -16.27
CA HIS A 3 -15.10 2.05 -15.81
C HIS A 3 -13.62 2.39 -16.03
N PHE A 4 -12.71 1.42 -15.88
CA PHE A 4 -11.29 1.66 -16.16
C PHE A 4 -11.02 1.97 -17.64
N VAL A 5 -11.61 1.19 -18.55
CA VAL A 5 -11.44 1.40 -20.00
C VAL A 5 -12.05 2.75 -20.42
N SER A 6 -13.27 3.05 -19.96
CA SER A 6 -13.93 4.34 -20.19
C SER A 6 -13.09 5.53 -19.71
N PHE A 7 -12.46 5.41 -18.54
CA PHE A 7 -11.57 6.45 -18.02
C PHE A 7 -10.36 6.68 -18.95
N LEU A 8 -9.73 5.60 -19.41
CA LEU A 8 -8.61 5.70 -20.34
C LEU A 8 -9.00 6.32 -21.69
N GLU A 9 -10.19 6.00 -22.21
CA GLU A 9 -10.70 6.58 -23.44
C GLU A 9 -10.88 8.10 -23.36
N MET A 10 -11.24 8.63 -22.18
CA MET A 10 -11.30 10.08 -21.93
C MET A 10 -9.90 10.72 -21.82
N CYS A 11 -8.95 10.04 -21.16
CA CYS A 11 -7.58 10.54 -21.00
C CYS A 11 -6.78 10.52 -22.31
N LEU A 12 -6.98 9.49 -23.13
CA LEU A 12 -6.13 9.17 -24.29
C LEU A 12 -6.73 9.65 -25.62
N LYS A 13 -7.54 10.72 -25.58
CA LYS A 13 -7.95 11.42 -26.81
C LYS A 13 -6.73 12.07 -27.48
N LYS A 14 -6.58 11.79 -28.78
CA LYS A 14 -5.50 12.32 -29.60
C LYS A 14 -5.60 13.83 -29.75
N ASP A 15 -6.81 14.32 -30.04
CA ASP A 15 -7.10 15.75 -30.07
C ASP A 15 -7.11 16.30 -28.62
N PRO A 16 -6.31 17.33 -28.30
CA PRO A 16 -6.32 17.96 -26.98
C PRO A 16 -7.65 18.63 -26.62
N LEU A 17 -8.41 19.13 -27.61
CA LEU A 17 -9.68 19.82 -27.37
C LEU A 17 -10.79 18.85 -26.93
N GLU A 18 -10.71 17.61 -27.38
CA GLU A 18 -11.64 16.52 -27.04
C GLU A 18 -11.22 15.77 -25.77
N ARG A 19 -10.02 16.04 -25.24
CA ARG A 19 -9.50 15.37 -24.04
C ARG A 19 -10.16 15.94 -22.80
N GLY A 20 -10.64 15.06 -21.93
CA GLY A 20 -11.22 15.47 -20.65
C GLY A 20 -10.25 16.31 -19.82
N SER A 21 -10.77 17.40 -19.27
CA SER A 21 -10.05 18.24 -18.31
C SER A 21 -9.82 17.50 -16.99
N ALA A 22 -8.89 18.00 -16.17
CA ALA A 22 -8.62 17.39 -14.87
C ALA A 22 -9.86 17.36 -13.97
N GLU A 23 -10.68 18.40 -14.00
CA GLU A 23 -11.91 18.49 -13.22
C GLU A 23 -12.92 17.41 -13.64
N GLU A 24 -13.13 17.23 -14.94
CA GLU A 24 -14.02 16.19 -15.48
C GLU A 24 -13.50 14.77 -15.17
N LEU A 25 -12.19 14.54 -15.34
CA LEU A 25 -11.57 13.23 -15.08
C LEU A 25 -11.68 12.82 -13.60
N LEU A 26 -11.59 13.78 -12.67
CA LEU A 26 -11.74 13.51 -11.23
C LEU A 26 -13.17 13.11 -10.85
N GLN A 27 -14.17 13.47 -11.65
CA GLN A 27 -15.58 13.07 -11.42
C GLN A 27 -15.92 11.70 -12.02
N HIS A 28 -15.02 11.10 -12.82
CA HIS A 28 -15.29 9.84 -13.49
C HIS A 28 -15.51 8.69 -12.47
N PRO A 29 -16.46 7.76 -12.70
CA PRO A 29 -16.78 6.65 -11.77
C PRO A 29 -15.57 5.82 -11.34
N PHE A 30 -14.58 5.66 -12.23
CA PHE A 30 -13.32 4.97 -11.92
C PHE A 30 -12.55 5.60 -10.75
N ILE A 31 -12.64 6.92 -10.59
CA ILE A 31 -11.95 7.68 -9.53
C ILE A 31 -12.87 7.93 -8.32
N THR A 32 -14.16 8.16 -8.55
CA THR A 32 -15.10 8.50 -7.48
C THR A 32 -15.61 7.28 -6.71
N GLN A 33 -15.70 6.11 -7.35
CA GLN A 33 -16.16 4.86 -6.72
C GLN A 33 -15.02 3.97 -6.21
N LEU A 34 -13.92 4.59 -5.78
CA LEU A 34 -12.80 3.86 -5.21
C LEU A 34 -13.11 3.35 -3.79
N PRO A 35 -12.52 2.21 -3.38
CA PRO A 35 -12.49 1.81 -1.98
C PRO A 35 -11.92 2.93 -1.08
N PRO A 36 -12.24 2.91 0.23
CA PRO A 36 -11.68 3.86 1.18
C PRO A 36 -10.16 3.95 1.05
N LYS A 37 -9.64 5.18 0.94
CA LYS A 37 -8.21 5.46 0.74
C LYS A 37 -7.29 4.73 1.73
N LYS A 38 -7.76 4.49 2.96
CA LYS A 38 -7.01 3.78 4.00
C LYS A 38 -6.67 2.34 3.60
N ILE A 39 -7.57 1.64 2.90
CA ILE A 39 -7.38 0.24 2.48
C ILE A 39 -6.31 0.18 1.38
N ILE A 40 -6.48 0.98 0.33
CA ILE A 40 -5.54 1.05 -0.79
C ILE A 40 -4.14 1.44 -0.29
N ARG A 41 -4.05 2.41 0.64
CA ARG A 41 -2.78 2.81 1.25
C ARG A 41 -2.13 1.70 2.04
N ALA A 42 -2.88 0.98 2.88
CA ALA A 42 -2.34 -0.13 3.66
C ALA A 42 -1.76 -1.23 2.76
N GLU A 43 -2.50 -1.59 1.70
CA GLU A 43 -2.05 -2.58 0.72
C GLU A 43 -0.78 -2.12 -0.01
N LEU A 44 -0.72 -0.86 -0.44
CA LEU A 44 0.48 -0.30 -1.06
C LEU A 44 1.66 -0.26 -0.08
N GLU A 45 1.44 0.12 1.18
CA GLU A 45 2.47 0.17 2.23
C GLU A 45 3.03 -1.25 2.51
N GLU A 46 2.17 -2.27 2.58
CA GLU A 46 2.58 -3.67 2.71
C GLU A 46 3.47 -4.11 1.54
N HIS A 47 3.04 -3.85 0.29
CA HIS A 47 3.84 -4.17 -0.89
C HIS A 47 5.17 -3.43 -0.90
N LEU A 48 5.22 -2.15 -0.51
CA LEU A 48 6.48 -1.42 -0.40
C LEU A 48 7.42 -2.00 0.66
N LEU A 49 6.90 -2.46 1.79
CA LEU A 49 7.68 -3.13 2.83
C LEU A 49 8.23 -4.48 2.33
N THR A 50 7.43 -5.28 1.64
CA THR A 50 7.92 -6.54 1.05
C THR A 50 9.03 -6.28 0.03
N LEU A 51 8.90 -5.27 -0.83
CA LEU A 51 9.97 -4.89 -1.77
C LEU A 51 11.25 -4.42 -1.07
N GLN A 52 11.15 -3.69 0.05
CA GLN A 52 12.33 -3.29 0.83
C GLN A 52 13.00 -4.48 1.54
N ASN A 53 12.22 -5.48 1.92
CA ASN A 53 12.68 -6.66 2.63
C ASN A 53 13.03 -7.84 1.69
N CYS A 54 12.66 -7.77 0.41
CA CYS A 54 13.09 -8.68 -0.65
C CYS A 54 14.51 -8.30 -1.11
N PRO A 55 15.51 -9.17 -0.93
CA PRO A 55 16.88 -8.88 -1.29
C PRO A 55 17.01 -9.00 -2.81
N ALA A 56 16.75 -7.91 -3.53
CA ALA A 56 17.34 -7.72 -4.84
C ALA A 56 18.87 -7.71 -4.65
N LYS A 57 19.47 -8.89 -4.75
CA LYS A 57 20.92 -9.16 -4.77
C LYS A 57 21.75 -8.28 -3.83
N LYS A 58 21.45 -8.29 -2.53
CA LYS A 58 22.38 -7.73 -1.54
C LYS A 58 23.22 -8.88 -1.02
N GLY A 59 24.54 -8.84 -1.27
CA GLY A 59 25.50 -9.79 -0.68
C GLY A 59 25.40 -9.83 0.86
N LEU A 60 26.22 -10.67 1.50
CA LEU A 60 26.17 -11.05 2.93
C LEU A 60 25.67 -9.98 3.93
N LYS A 61 26.05 -8.70 3.76
CA LYS A 61 25.61 -7.56 4.59
C LYS A 61 24.11 -7.26 4.53
N GLY A 62 23.45 -7.48 3.40
CA GLY A 62 22.01 -7.22 3.24
C GLY A 62 21.12 -8.22 3.99
N VAL A 63 21.58 -9.47 4.10
CA VAL A 63 20.86 -10.54 4.81
C VAL A 63 20.84 -10.26 6.32
N ALA A 64 21.99 -9.89 6.90
CA ALA A 64 22.11 -9.59 8.32
C ALA A 64 21.24 -8.42 8.79
N LEU A 65 21.07 -7.39 7.95
CA LEU A 65 20.24 -6.24 8.27
C LEU A 65 18.74 -6.59 8.21
N CYS A 66 18.37 -7.50 7.32
CA CYS A 66 16.99 -7.98 7.20
C CYS A 66 16.62 -8.89 8.38
N THR A 67 17.50 -9.79 8.80
CA THR A 67 17.28 -10.62 9.99
C THR A 67 17.17 -9.77 11.27
N LEU A 68 18.00 -8.74 11.42
CA LEU A 68 17.89 -7.79 12.54
C LEU A 68 16.56 -7.03 12.54
N ARG A 69 16.07 -6.61 11.37
CA ARG A 69 14.77 -5.92 11.25
C ARG A 69 13.59 -6.85 11.55
N GLN A 70 13.62 -8.08 11.05
CA GLN A 70 12.60 -9.10 11.34
C GLN A 70 12.54 -9.42 12.84
N LEU A 71 13.70 -9.61 13.49
CA LEU A 71 13.77 -9.82 14.93
C LEU A 71 13.22 -8.62 15.72
N ARG A 72 13.52 -7.39 15.29
CA ARG A 72 12.97 -6.19 15.91
C ARG A 72 11.43 -6.16 15.83
N CYS A 73 10.86 -6.46 14.67
CA CYS A 73 9.41 -6.50 14.50
C CYS A 73 8.76 -7.61 15.34
N ALA A 74 9.38 -8.80 15.43
CA ALA A 74 8.91 -9.89 16.28
C ALA A 74 8.92 -9.50 17.76
N CYS A 75 10.01 -8.91 18.27
CA CYS A 75 10.08 -8.46 19.66
C CYS A 75 9.03 -7.41 20.01
N THR A 76 8.72 -6.49 19.10
CA THR A 76 7.68 -5.47 19.34
C THR A 76 6.28 -6.07 19.39
N GLN A 77 6.01 -7.11 18.60
CA GLN A 77 4.72 -7.81 18.63
C GLN A 77 4.56 -8.62 19.92
N THR A 78 5.57 -9.38 20.32
CA THR A 78 5.52 -10.17 21.56
C THR A 78 5.42 -9.32 22.82
N SER A 79 6.05 -8.13 22.83
CA SER A 79 5.98 -7.21 23.98
C SER A 79 4.57 -6.64 24.15
N ALA A 80 3.92 -6.25 23.05
CA ALA A 80 2.56 -5.73 23.08
C ALA A 80 1.53 -6.82 23.45
N GLU A 81 1.73 -8.04 22.97
CA GLU A 81 0.91 -9.20 23.34
C GLU A 81 1.05 -9.57 24.81
N GLN A 82 2.28 -9.53 25.36
CA GLN A 82 2.52 -9.78 26.78
C GLN A 82 1.87 -8.71 27.68
N GLU A 83 1.95 -7.43 27.30
CA GLU A 83 1.35 -6.33 28.05
C GLU A 83 -0.18 -6.45 28.07
N ALA A 84 -0.81 -6.75 26.92
CA ALA A 84 -2.25 -6.99 26.83
C ALA A 84 -2.71 -8.21 27.65
N ALA A 85 -1.93 -9.30 27.66
CA ALA A 85 -2.24 -10.48 28.45
C ALA A 85 -2.15 -10.22 29.96
N LEU A 86 -1.19 -9.41 30.41
CA LEU A 86 -1.02 -9.04 31.81
C LEU A 86 -2.17 -8.14 32.29
N GLN A 87 -2.67 -7.27 31.42
CA GLN A 87 -3.78 -6.37 31.71
C GLN A 87 -5.11 -7.12 31.86
N MET A 88 -5.32 -8.18 31.07
CA MET A 88 -6.48 -9.09 31.22
C MET A 88 -6.40 -10.00 32.45
N ALA A 89 -5.21 -10.27 33.00
CA ALA A 89 -5.04 -11.13 34.18
C ALA A 89 -5.26 -10.40 35.51
N LEU A 90 -5.32 -9.06 35.49
CA LEU A 90 -5.50 -8.21 36.66
C LEU A 90 -6.94 -7.64 36.77
N GLU A 91 -7.83 -8.04 35.88
CA GLU A 91 -9.27 -7.71 35.86
C GLU A 91 -10.10 -8.89 36.39
#